data_AF-A0A165EEB4-F1
#
_entry.id   AF-A0A165EEB4-F1
#
_cell.length_a   1.000
_cell.length_b   1.000
_cell.length_c   1.000
_cell.angle_alpha   90.00
_cell.angle_beta   90.00
_cell.angle_gamma   90.00
#
_symmetry.space_group_name_H-M   'P 1'
#
loop_
_entity.id
_entity.type
_entity.pdbx_description
1 polymer ?
#
loop_
_entity_poly.entity_id
_entity_poly.type
_entity_poly.pdbx_seq_one_letter_code
_entity_poly.pdbx_strand_id
1 'polypeptide(L)'
;MPAPSSAGLSSSSAAETSTTSRASSSAVPSTSRTSTLVASSTTRTSAPATNSTSKTGTSATPRSTVSAPTSTSAARTTAATTAETTSTKTTTTSQSPTCTPSPTTELPASATWTLCPYVRRDGSINPDVKNLPDTGWITTMAEITHLSALAQAAGRSKTGYADAARFIRVWFTDPVTGVKPNLQYGQLVRGPGVENGTYTGILDYRWITKVANAVSIMRAANTTQWSAADDSAFNVWGKQYINWLTTSSLGNQAYTATNNHGTFYINQLAAMRYMVGDLQGAANALAGYFSGIYLNQILASGEQPLESVRAAPNHYQAFNIEAMLVRAIQMLSFLLALT
;
A
#
# COMPACT_ATOMS: atom_id res chain seq x y z
N MET A 1 -55.23 -13.18 7.87
CA MET A 1 -56.34 -14.15 7.92
C MET A 1 -56.13 -15.20 6.84
N PRO A 2 -56.32 -16.50 7.09
CA PRO A 2 -55.93 -17.29 8.26
C PRO A 2 -54.81 -18.30 7.92
N ALA A 3 -54.14 -18.82 8.96
CA ALA A 3 -53.38 -20.07 8.93
C ALA A 3 -54.25 -21.21 9.52
N PRO A 4 -53.91 -22.48 9.30
CA PRO A 4 -54.19 -23.57 10.23
C PRO A 4 -52.87 -23.99 10.94
N SER A 5 -52.78 -23.94 12.28
CA SER A 5 -53.20 -24.99 13.23
C SER A 5 -52.46 -26.32 13.07
N SER A 6 -51.56 -26.65 14.00
CA SER A 6 -51.77 -27.79 14.93
C SER A 6 -50.65 -27.94 15.98
N ALA A 7 -51.11 -28.20 17.21
CA ALA A 7 -50.54 -28.96 18.34
C ALA A 7 -49.15 -28.58 18.90
N GLY A 8 -48.91 -28.40 20.21
CA GLY A 8 -49.70 -28.69 21.40
C GLY A 8 -48.96 -29.67 22.33
N LEU A 9 -48.87 -29.30 23.62
CA LEU A 9 -48.41 -30.03 24.83
C LEU A 9 -46.93 -29.82 25.21
N SER A 10 -46.54 -28.95 26.16
CA SER A 10 -46.81 -28.88 27.62
C SER A 10 -45.91 -29.81 28.48
N SER A 11 -44.95 -29.23 29.20
CA SER A 11 -44.82 -29.40 30.67
C SER A 11 -43.71 -28.52 31.30
N SER A 12 -44.08 -27.98 32.47
CA SER A 12 -43.37 -27.27 33.54
C SER A 12 -41.88 -27.64 33.76
N SER A 13 -40.95 -26.70 33.96
CA SER A 13 -40.74 -25.77 35.11
C SER A 13 -40.28 -26.45 36.42
N ALA A 14 -39.00 -26.23 36.77
CA ALA A 14 -38.42 -25.94 38.09
C ALA A 14 -37.01 -26.57 38.16
N ALA A 15 -35.94 -25.80 38.01
CA ALA A 15 -35.29 -24.96 39.03
C ALA A 15 -34.30 -25.77 39.90
N GLU A 16 -33.01 -25.59 39.62
CA GLU A 16 -31.95 -25.70 40.63
C GLU A 16 -30.96 -24.55 40.38
N THR A 17 -30.73 -23.75 41.42
CA THR A 17 -29.78 -22.64 41.46
C THR A 17 -28.94 -22.83 42.71
N SER A 18 -27.62 -22.82 42.58
CA SER A 18 -26.66 -22.31 43.58
C SER A 18 -25.23 -22.62 43.08
N THR A 19 -24.44 -21.64 42.61
CA THR A 19 -23.48 -20.79 43.38
C THR A 19 -22.50 -21.59 44.26
N THR A 20 -21.18 -21.35 44.37
CA THR A 20 -20.17 -20.44 43.80
C THR A 20 -18.79 -20.81 44.41
N SER A 21 -17.70 -20.52 43.68
CA SER A 21 -16.31 -20.26 44.17
C SER A 21 -15.51 -21.46 44.71
N ARG A 22 -14.17 -21.56 44.60
CA ARG A 22 -13.11 -20.54 44.56
C ARG A 22 -11.76 -21.17 44.10
N ALA A 23 -10.99 -20.37 43.35
CA ALA A 23 -9.52 -20.31 43.19
C ALA A 23 -8.65 -21.58 43.10
N SER A 24 -7.78 -21.61 42.08
CA SER A 24 -6.35 -21.89 42.28
C SER A 24 -5.50 -21.32 41.16
N SER A 25 -4.52 -20.52 41.60
CA SER A 25 -3.38 -19.97 40.90
C SER A 25 -2.44 -21.07 40.39
N SER A 26 -1.97 -20.96 39.16
CA SER A 26 -0.80 -21.72 38.69
C SER A 26 0.24 -20.76 38.12
N ALA A 27 1.37 -20.72 38.80
CA ALA A 27 2.53 -19.91 38.51
C ALA A 27 3.23 -20.36 37.20
N VAL A 28 3.70 -19.38 36.43
CA VAL A 28 4.58 -19.58 35.28
C VAL A 28 6.03 -19.53 35.76
N PRO A 29 6.91 -20.51 35.47
CA PRO A 29 8.30 -20.43 35.89
C PRO A 29 9.08 -19.44 35.02
N SER A 30 9.75 -18.48 35.66
CA SER A 30 10.71 -17.58 35.05
C SER A 30 12.03 -18.32 34.77
N THR A 31 12.38 -18.52 33.50
CA THR A 31 13.73 -18.93 33.11
C THR A 31 14.55 -17.72 32.69
N SER A 32 15.40 -17.24 33.60
CA SER A 32 16.48 -16.29 33.28
C SER A 32 17.56 -17.01 32.46
N ARG A 33 17.63 -16.72 31.16
CA ARG A 33 18.82 -17.05 30.34
C ARG A 33 19.64 -15.79 30.14
N THR A 34 20.75 -15.73 30.87
CA THR A 34 21.86 -14.81 30.59
C THR A 34 22.49 -15.21 29.25
N SER A 35 22.34 -14.37 28.23
CA SER A 35 23.01 -14.58 26.94
C SER A 35 24.28 -13.73 26.90
N THR A 36 25.42 -14.40 27.04
CA THR A 36 26.75 -13.80 26.92
C THR A 36 27.01 -13.51 25.44
N LEU A 37 27.02 -12.24 25.04
CA LEU A 37 27.42 -11.82 23.70
C LEU A 37 28.95 -11.88 23.59
N VAL A 38 29.46 -12.82 22.79
CA VAL A 38 30.85 -12.84 22.34
C VAL A 38 30.97 -11.86 21.17
N ALA A 39 31.73 -10.78 21.35
CA ALA A 39 32.05 -9.82 20.31
C ALA A 39 33.26 -10.32 19.51
N SER A 40 33.06 -10.61 18.21
CA SER A 40 34.17 -10.82 17.28
C SER A 40 34.52 -9.50 16.60
N SER A 41 35.70 -8.98 16.91
CA SER A 41 36.31 -7.80 16.32
C SER A 41 36.91 -8.14 14.94
N THR A 42 36.42 -7.50 13.87
CA THR A 42 37.09 -7.52 12.57
C THR A 42 37.81 -6.20 12.35
N THR A 43 39.14 -6.26 12.32
CA THR A 43 40.07 -5.16 12.05
C THR A 43 39.92 -4.63 10.63
N ARG A 44 39.84 -3.30 10.50
CA ARG A 44 40.01 -2.56 9.24
C ARG A 44 41.50 -2.50 8.88
N THR A 45 41.82 -2.83 7.63
CA THR A 45 43.07 -2.47 6.98
C THR A 45 42.80 -1.42 5.90
N SER A 46 43.63 -0.39 5.87
CA SER A 46 43.50 0.82 5.08
C SER A 46 44.61 0.97 4.04
N ALA A 47 44.29 1.77 3.01
CA ALA A 47 45.16 2.55 2.10
C ALA A 47 45.59 1.89 0.76
N PRO A 48 46.02 2.65 -0.28
CA PRO A 48 46.18 4.11 -0.34
C PRO A 48 45.57 4.83 -1.58
N ALA A 49 45.61 6.16 -1.51
CA ALA A 49 45.22 7.14 -2.51
C ALA A 49 46.24 7.31 -3.65
N THR A 50 45.77 7.79 -4.80
CA THR A 50 46.62 8.41 -5.84
C THR A 50 45.99 9.69 -6.39
N ASN A 51 46.79 10.76 -6.34
CA ASN A 51 46.56 12.09 -6.89
C ASN A 51 46.53 12.12 -8.42
N SER A 52 45.77 13.05 -9.01
CA SER A 52 46.25 13.83 -10.17
C SER A 52 45.47 15.15 -10.36
N THR A 53 46.17 16.25 -10.07
CA THR A 53 46.25 17.55 -10.75
C THR A 53 45.05 18.22 -11.47
N SER A 54 44.88 19.48 -11.08
CA SER A 54 44.08 20.57 -11.64
C SER A 54 44.49 21.04 -13.05
N LYS A 55 43.52 21.50 -13.84
CA LYS A 55 43.66 22.69 -14.73
C LYS A 55 42.35 23.49 -14.80
N THR A 56 42.54 24.80 -14.74
CA THR A 56 41.62 25.96 -14.78
C THR A 56 40.95 26.18 -16.15
N GLY A 57 39.74 26.76 -16.17
CA GLY A 57 39.10 27.25 -17.40
C GLY A 57 37.69 27.85 -17.21
N THR A 58 37.67 29.18 -17.18
CA THR A 58 36.62 30.22 -17.04
C THR A 58 35.29 30.05 -17.80
N SER A 59 34.19 30.40 -17.10
CA SER A 59 32.98 31.19 -17.46
C SER A 59 32.38 31.17 -18.89
N ALA A 60 31.09 30.84 -19.00
CA ALA A 60 30.04 31.71 -19.57
C ALA A 60 28.63 31.06 -19.51
N THR A 61 27.69 31.77 -18.91
CA THR A 61 26.23 31.51 -18.92
C THR A 61 25.64 31.83 -20.30
N PRO A 62 24.50 31.22 -20.67
CA PRO A 62 23.37 32.09 -21.00
C PRO A 62 22.03 31.66 -20.42
N ARG A 63 21.36 32.69 -19.91
CA ARG A 63 19.97 32.79 -19.48
C ARG A 63 19.05 32.55 -20.68
N SER A 64 18.08 31.63 -20.55
CA SER A 64 16.92 31.58 -21.46
C SER A 64 15.64 31.62 -20.64
N THR A 65 14.93 32.73 -20.78
CA THR A 65 13.58 32.99 -20.30
C THR A 65 12.59 32.32 -21.23
N VAL A 66 11.74 31.42 -20.71
CA VAL A 66 10.57 30.92 -21.45
C VAL A 66 9.32 31.38 -20.72
N SER A 67 8.61 32.30 -21.37
CA SER A 67 7.28 32.78 -20.98
C SER A 67 6.21 31.80 -21.44
N ALA A 68 5.20 31.59 -20.59
CA ALA A 68 3.97 30.89 -20.90
C ALA A 68 3.09 31.67 -21.89
N PRO A 69 2.20 31.01 -22.64
CA PRO A 69 1.01 31.66 -23.16
C PRO A 69 -0.28 31.10 -22.54
N THR A 70 -1.15 32.07 -22.29
CA THR A 70 -2.51 32.03 -21.74
C THR A 70 -3.51 31.41 -22.71
N SER A 71 -4.57 30.87 -22.11
CA SER A 71 -5.82 30.39 -22.70
C SER A 71 -6.55 31.40 -23.61
N THR A 72 -7.10 30.92 -24.72
CA THR A 72 -8.27 31.55 -25.36
C THR A 72 -9.20 30.50 -25.95
N SER A 73 -10.46 30.57 -25.52
CA SER A 73 -11.62 29.86 -26.05
C SER A 73 -12.11 30.57 -27.33
N ALA A 74 -12.40 29.81 -28.38
CA ALA A 74 -13.30 30.26 -29.45
C ALA A 74 -14.00 29.07 -30.12
N ALA A 75 -15.30 29.25 -30.34
CA ALA A 75 -16.25 28.24 -30.77
C ALA A 75 -16.26 28.00 -32.30
N ARG A 76 -16.49 26.73 -32.65
CA ARG A 76 -17.27 26.15 -33.75
C ARG A 76 -17.74 27.08 -34.90
N THR A 77 -17.33 26.73 -36.12
CA THR A 77 -18.17 26.89 -37.33
C THR A 77 -18.03 25.66 -38.23
N THR A 78 -19.17 25.13 -38.64
CA THR A 78 -19.39 24.03 -39.58
C THR A 78 -19.18 24.46 -41.02
N ALA A 79 -18.50 23.64 -41.83
CA ALA A 79 -18.67 23.63 -43.28
C ALA A 79 -18.61 22.18 -43.78
N ALA A 80 -19.73 21.71 -44.31
CA ALA A 80 -19.86 20.43 -44.99
C ALA A 80 -19.17 20.51 -46.35
N THR A 81 -18.45 19.45 -46.73
CA THR A 81 -18.11 19.21 -48.13
C THR A 81 -18.25 17.72 -48.39
N THR A 82 -19.31 17.41 -49.14
CA THR A 82 -19.63 16.09 -49.68
C THR A 82 -18.58 15.72 -50.72
N ALA A 83 -17.88 14.62 -50.51
CA ALA A 83 -17.12 13.95 -51.56
C ALA A 83 -17.42 12.45 -51.48
N GLU A 84 -18.29 12.05 -52.38
CA GLU A 84 -18.69 10.68 -52.67
C GLU A 84 -17.57 10.03 -53.49
N THR A 85 -16.87 9.03 -52.97
CA THR A 85 -16.05 8.14 -53.80
C THR A 85 -15.95 6.75 -53.16
N THR A 86 -16.81 5.87 -53.67
CA THR A 86 -16.53 4.46 -54.01
C THR A 86 -15.91 3.59 -52.91
N SER A 87 -16.81 2.94 -52.16
CA SER A 87 -16.54 1.72 -51.38
C SER A 87 -15.91 0.64 -52.28
N THR A 88 -14.59 0.53 -52.26
CA THR A 88 -13.91 -0.72 -52.62
C THR A 88 -13.86 -1.56 -51.35
N LYS A 89 -14.75 -2.54 -51.26
CA LYS A 89 -14.82 -3.51 -50.16
C LYS A 89 -13.63 -4.46 -50.33
N THR A 90 -12.45 -4.03 -49.89
CA THR A 90 -11.34 -4.95 -49.67
C THR A 90 -11.73 -5.78 -48.47
N THR A 91 -12.16 -7.02 -48.72
CA THR A 91 -12.30 -8.05 -47.69
C THR A 91 -10.90 -8.41 -47.21
N THR A 92 -10.26 -7.51 -46.46
CA THR A 92 -9.19 -7.90 -45.56
C THR A 92 -9.88 -8.63 -44.43
N THR A 93 -9.80 -9.96 -44.46
CA THR A 93 -9.94 -10.80 -43.28
C THR A 93 -8.96 -10.27 -42.24
N SER A 94 -9.42 -9.33 -41.41
CA SER A 94 -8.66 -8.79 -40.30
C SER A 94 -8.57 -9.92 -39.27
N GLN A 95 -7.59 -10.79 -39.46
CA GLN A 95 -7.19 -11.75 -38.43
C GLN A 95 -6.84 -10.90 -37.22
N SER A 96 -7.63 -11.05 -36.15
CA SER A 96 -7.24 -10.51 -34.85
C SER A 96 -5.83 -11.02 -34.57
N PRO A 97 -4.87 -10.13 -34.23
CA PRO A 97 -3.49 -10.53 -34.06
C PRO A 97 -3.40 -11.67 -33.04
N THR A 98 -2.87 -12.81 -33.46
CA THR A 98 -2.75 -13.97 -32.58
C THR A 98 -1.60 -13.75 -31.61
N CYS A 99 -1.88 -13.94 -30.32
CA CYS A 99 -0.90 -13.81 -29.24
C CYS A 99 0.09 -14.96 -29.13
N THR A 100 0.05 -15.80 -30.15
CA THR A 100 0.92 -16.92 -30.43
C THR A 100 1.22 -16.82 -31.92
N PRO A 101 2.10 -15.90 -32.34
CA PRO A 101 2.48 -15.82 -33.74
C PRO A 101 3.08 -17.18 -34.14
N SER A 102 2.89 -17.56 -35.39
CA SER A 102 3.60 -18.67 -36.03
C SER A 102 4.09 -18.10 -37.37
N PRO A 103 5.36 -18.30 -37.74
CA PRO A 103 6.31 -19.30 -37.25
C PRO A 103 7.24 -18.85 -36.10
N THR A 104 7.14 -17.62 -35.58
CA THR A 104 8.02 -17.15 -34.50
C THR A 104 7.54 -17.61 -33.13
N THR A 105 8.45 -18.06 -32.25
CA THR A 105 8.10 -18.44 -30.87
C THR A 105 7.85 -17.26 -29.95
N GLU A 106 8.11 -16.03 -30.42
CA GLU A 106 7.99 -14.79 -29.64
C GLU A 106 7.44 -13.63 -30.47
N LEU A 107 6.79 -12.68 -29.78
CA LEU A 107 6.39 -11.37 -30.29
C LEU A 107 7.37 -10.32 -29.77
N PRO A 108 7.62 -9.22 -30.50
CA PRO A 108 8.27 -8.04 -29.94
C PRO A 108 7.56 -7.60 -28.67
N ALA A 109 8.31 -7.12 -27.67
CA ALA A 109 7.72 -6.69 -26.41
C ALA A 109 6.54 -5.74 -26.67
N SER A 110 6.72 -4.65 -27.42
CA SER A 110 5.65 -3.68 -27.73
C SER A 110 4.36 -4.32 -28.28
N ALA A 111 4.46 -5.35 -29.13
CA ALA A 111 3.32 -6.09 -29.68
C ALA A 111 2.61 -6.94 -28.61
N THR A 112 3.33 -7.53 -27.65
CA THR A 112 2.71 -8.30 -26.55
C THR A 112 1.78 -7.47 -25.68
N TRP A 113 2.08 -6.19 -25.41
CA TRP A 113 1.21 -5.38 -24.54
C TRP A 113 0.10 -4.63 -25.30
N THR A 114 0.22 -4.48 -26.61
CA THR A 114 -0.74 -3.74 -27.44
C THR A 114 -1.76 -4.63 -28.10
N LEU A 115 -1.39 -5.88 -28.41
CA LEU A 115 -2.23 -6.82 -29.15
C LEU A 115 -2.79 -7.93 -28.26
N CYS A 116 -2.13 -8.22 -27.13
CA CYS A 116 -2.45 -9.40 -26.35
C CYS A 116 -3.12 -9.13 -25.01
N PRO A 117 -4.34 -9.68 -24.81
CA PRO A 117 -4.96 -9.70 -23.49
C PRO A 117 -4.13 -10.52 -22.51
N TYR A 118 -3.86 -9.95 -21.34
CA TYR A 118 -3.17 -10.64 -20.26
C TYR A 118 -4.14 -11.58 -19.54
N VAL A 119 -3.65 -12.76 -19.16
CA VAL A 119 -4.41 -13.75 -18.38
C VAL A 119 -3.76 -13.98 -17.02
N ARG A 120 -4.56 -14.04 -15.98
CA ARG A 120 -4.07 -14.28 -14.63
C ARG A 120 -3.62 -15.74 -14.48
N ARG A 121 -2.36 -15.94 -14.07
CA ARG A 121 -1.80 -17.24 -13.66
C ARG A 121 -1.31 -17.10 -12.22
N ASP A 122 -2.09 -17.58 -11.26
CA ASP A 122 -1.77 -17.40 -9.83
C ASP A 122 -0.42 -18.05 -9.48
N GLY A 123 0.36 -17.39 -8.62
CA GLY A 123 1.72 -17.83 -8.24
C GLY A 123 2.78 -17.72 -9.35
N SER A 124 2.42 -17.35 -10.58
CA SER A 124 3.36 -17.17 -11.69
C SER A 124 3.67 -15.69 -11.89
N ILE A 125 4.87 -15.26 -11.47
CA ILE A 125 5.31 -13.88 -11.61
C ILE A 125 5.69 -13.62 -13.07
N ASN A 126 5.04 -12.65 -13.71
CA ASN A 126 5.52 -12.15 -14.99
C ASN A 126 6.87 -11.42 -14.78
N PRO A 127 7.96 -11.83 -15.46
CA PRO A 127 9.29 -11.21 -15.31
C PRO A 127 9.32 -9.70 -15.61
N ASP A 128 8.34 -9.18 -16.35
CA ASP A 128 8.21 -7.76 -16.68
C ASP A 128 8.17 -6.84 -15.46
N VAL A 129 7.70 -7.36 -14.32
CA VAL A 129 7.68 -6.61 -13.06
C VAL A 129 9.08 -6.20 -12.60
N LYS A 130 10.14 -6.90 -13.05
CA LYS A 130 11.54 -6.56 -12.72
C LYS A 130 11.98 -5.22 -13.31
N ASN A 131 11.28 -4.74 -14.34
CA ASN A 131 11.53 -3.45 -14.97
C ASN A 131 10.70 -2.31 -14.35
N LEU A 132 9.88 -2.60 -13.34
CA LEU A 132 9.02 -1.64 -12.65
C LEU A 132 9.52 -1.44 -11.22
N PRO A 133 10.30 -0.38 -10.93
CA PRO A 133 11.00 -0.27 -9.67
C PRO A 133 10.12 0.31 -8.54
N ASP A 134 8.99 0.94 -8.88
CA ASP A 134 8.18 1.76 -7.98
C ASP A 134 7.75 1.02 -6.70
N THR A 135 7.27 -0.23 -6.81
CA THR A 135 6.84 -1.05 -5.67
C THR A 135 8.02 -1.36 -4.72
N GLY A 136 9.22 -1.57 -5.28
CA GLY A 136 10.45 -1.77 -4.51
C GLY A 136 10.93 -0.47 -3.84
N TRP A 137 10.81 0.65 -4.56
CA TRP A 137 11.17 1.97 -4.06
C TRP A 137 10.28 2.41 -2.89
N ILE A 138 8.95 2.31 -2.99
CA ILE A 138 8.06 2.65 -1.87
C ILE A 138 8.32 1.77 -0.65
N THR A 139 8.56 0.48 -0.86
CA THR A 139 8.88 -0.45 0.23
C THR A 139 10.16 -0.02 0.96
N THR A 140 11.23 0.23 0.19
CA THR A 140 12.52 0.66 0.73
C THR A 140 12.43 2.01 1.42
N MET A 141 11.76 2.99 0.78
CA MET A 141 11.55 4.33 1.33
C MET A 141 10.79 4.29 2.65
N ALA A 142 9.67 3.55 2.71
CA ALA A 142 8.87 3.45 3.93
C ALA A 142 9.65 2.80 5.07
N GLU A 143 10.42 1.75 4.77
CA GLU A 143 11.25 1.06 5.74
C GLU A 143 12.40 1.93 6.27
N ILE A 144 13.19 2.53 5.38
CA ILE A 144 14.33 3.34 5.79
C ILE A 144 13.88 4.60 6.53
N THR A 145 12.74 5.20 6.15
CA THR A 145 12.15 6.34 6.87
C THR A 145 11.82 5.97 8.31
N HIS A 146 11.15 4.84 8.53
CA HIS A 146 10.80 4.37 9.87
C HIS A 146 12.02 3.98 10.70
N LEU A 147 12.96 3.22 10.12
CA LEU A 147 14.18 2.83 10.81
C LEU A 147 15.05 4.02 11.16
N SER A 148 15.12 5.05 10.31
CA SER A 148 15.89 6.27 10.59
C SER A 148 15.31 7.03 11.78
N ALA A 149 14.00 7.24 11.81
CA ALA A 149 13.34 7.89 12.95
C ALA A 149 13.50 7.08 14.24
N LEU A 150 13.27 5.76 14.18
CA LEU A 150 13.42 4.87 15.33
C LEU A 150 14.86 4.83 15.85
N ALA A 151 15.86 4.75 14.96
CA ALA A 151 17.26 4.71 15.35
C ALA A 151 17.68 5.98 16.10
N GLN A 152 17.23 7.16 15.66
CA GLN A 152 17.53 8.40 16.40
C GLN A 152 16.77 8.48 17.72
N ALA A 153 15.50 8.09 17.76
CA ALA A 153 14.73 8.01 19.01
C ALA A 153 15.37 7.09 20.05
N ALA A 154 15.99 6.00 19.60
CA ALA A 154 16.73 5.07 20.45
C ALA A 154 18.17 5.50 20.77
N GLY A 155 18.60 6.70 20.38
CA GLY A 155 19.97 7.19 20.59
C GLY A 155 21.05 6.47 19.77
N ARG A 156 20.65 5.77 18.71
CA ARG A 156 21.53 4.99 17.81
C ARG A 156 21.89 5.73 16.51
N SER A 157 21.31 6.90 16.28
CA SER A 157 21.64 7.77 15.13
C SER A 157 21.62 9.23 15.53
N LYS A 158 22.51 10.03 14.92
CA LYS A 158 22.54 11.50 15.08
C LYS A 158 21.74 12.23 13.99
N THR A 159 21.46 11.58 12.86
CA THR A 159 20.83 12.19 11.67
C THR A 159 19.49 11.57 11.29
N GLY A 160 19.07 10.49 11.95
CA GLY A 160 17.89 9.70 11.59
C GLY A 160 16.58 10.49 11.43
N TYR A 161 16.31 11.52 12.24
CA TYR A 161 15.17 12.41 12.06
C TYR A 161 15.32 13.31 10.83
N ALA A 162 16.52 13.83 10.56
CA ALA A 162 16.79 14.61 9.35
C ALA A 162 16.60 13.76 8.09
N ASP A 163 17.08 12.51 8.12
CA ASP A 163 16.94 11.55 7.03
C ASP A 163 15.48 11.16 6.82
N ALA A 164 14.74 10.79 7.88
CA ALA A 164 13.32 10.48 7.81
C ALA A 164 12.50 11.65 7.22
N ALA A 165 12.70 12.87 7.74
CA ALA A 165 12.02 14.05 7.24
C ALA A 165 12.35 14.31 5.76
N ARG A 166 13.62 14.14 5.34
CA ARG A 166 14.02 14.29 3.94
C ARG A 166 13.35 13.26 3.03
N PHE A 167 13.28 12.00 3.41
CA PHE A 167 12.62 10.96 2.61
C PHE A 167 11.13 11.26 2.43
N ILE A 168 10.45 11.70 3.49
CA ILE A 168 9.04 12.08 3.41
C ILE A 168 8.84 13.29 2.48
N ARG A 169 9.70 14.32 2.60
CA ARG A 169 9.63 15.50 1.73
C ARG A 169 9.74 15.12 0.26
N VAL A 170 10.80 14.41 -0.10
CA VAL A 170 11.08 14.00 -1.48
C VAL A 170 9.95 13.12 -2.02
N TRP A 171 9.49 12.15 -1.24
CA TRP A 171 8.52 11.19 -1.75
C TRP A 171 7.10 11.74 -1.84
N PHE A 172 6.65 12.61 -0.92
CA PHE A 172 5.23 12.97 -0.81
C PHE A 172 4.92 14.43 -1.11
N THR A 173 5.79 15.36 -0.73
CA THR A 173 5.44 16.80 -0.72
C THR A 173 6.27 17.63 -1.71
N ASP A 174 7.37 17.09 -2.22
CA ASP A 174 8.19 17.76 -3.21
C ASP A 174 7.41 17.93 -4.54
N PRO A 175 7.39 19.13 -5.15
CA PRO A 175 6.56 19.38 -6.33
C PRO A 175 7.06 18.70 -7.60
N VAL A 176 8.30 18.22 -7.64
CA VAL A 176 8.92 17.57 -8.81
C VAL A 176 8.90 16.05 -8.67
N THR A 177 9.16 15.55 -7.46
CA THR A 177 9.36 14.12 -7.17
C THR A 177 8.24 13.50 -6.35
N GLY A 178 7.37 14.33 -5.77
CA GLY A 178 6.26 13.89 -4.93
C GLY A 178 5.26 13.02 -5.70
N VAL A 179 4.96 11.86 -5.13
CA VAL A 179 3.92 10.98 -5.64
C VAL A 179 2.54 11.62 -5.48
N LYS A 180 1.66 11.44 -6.47
CA LYS A 180 0.27 11.85 -6.34
C LYS A 180 -0.40 11.02 -5.24
N PRO A 181 -1.36 11.58 -4.47
CA PRO A 181 -2.05 10.88 -3.40
C PRO A 181 -3.11 9.90 -3.92
N ASN A 182 -2.73 8.99 -4.82
CA ASN A 182 -3.59 7.94 -5.39
C ASN A 182 -2.76 6.80 -5.99
N LEU A 183 -3.41 5.66 -6.24
CA LEU A 183 -2.83 4.49 -6.90
C LEU A 183 -3.61 4.14 -8.17
N GLN A 184 -3.98 5.16 -8.95
CA GLN A 184 -4.80 5.00 -10.16
C GLN A 184 -4.23 3.99 -11.17
N TYR A 185 -2.90 3.83 -11.19
CA TYR A 185 -2.16 2.97 -12.11
C TYR A 185 -1.49 1.77 -11.42
N GLY A 186 -1.80 1.53 -10.14
CA GLY A 186 -1.21 0.43 -9.38
C GLY A 186 -1.57 -0.93 -9.97
N GLN A 187 -0.57 -1.81 -10.10
CA GLN A 187 -0.72 -3.16 -10.66
C GLN A 187 -1.62 -3.23 -11.91
N LEU A 188 -1.33 -2.36 -12.89
CA LEU A 188 -1.97 -2.38 -14.20
C LEU A 188 -1.75 -3.72 -14.90
N VAL A 189 -2.85 -4.31 -15.39
CA VAL A 189 -2.83 -5.51 -16.22
C VAL A 189 -2.80 -5.06 -17.68
N ARG A 190 -1.69 -5.28 -18.38
CA ARG A 190 -1.52 -4.76 -19.74
C ARG A 190 -2.46 -5.48 -20.74
N GLY A 191 -2.66 -4.86 -21.90
CA GLY A 191 -3.46 -5.42 -22.98
C GLY A 191 -4.22 -4.33 -23.74
N PRO A 192 -4.92 -4.70 -24.83
CA PRO A 192 -5.67 -3.75 -25.65
C PRO A 192 -6.73 -3.00 -24.82
N GLY A 193 -6.74 -1.66 -24.91
CA GLY A 193 -7.77 -0.81 -24.29
C GLY A 193 -7.69 -0.68 -22.76
N VAL A 194 -6.59 -1.08 -22.11
CA VAL A 194 -6.40 -0.93 -20.67
C VAL A 194 -5.52 0.29 -20.37
N GLU A 195 -6.09 1.26 -19.64
CA GLU A 195 -5.39 2.50 -19.28
C GLU A 195 -5.19 2.67 -17.77
N ASN A 196 -5.99 1.98 -16.94
CA ASN A 196 -5.98 2.11 -15.48
C ASN A 196 -5.41 0.86 -14.79
N GLY A 197 -4.97 1.07 -13.56
CA GLY A 197 -4.56 0.03 -12.64
C GLY A 197 -5.72 -0.84 -12.15
N THR A 198 -5.42 -1.69 -11.18
CA THR A 198 -6.40 -2.57 -10.53
C THR A 198 -6.44 -2.29 -9.04
N TYR A 199 -7.52 -2.72 -8.37
CA TYR A 199 -7.65 -2.54 -6.92
C TYR A 199 -6.53 -3.27 -6.15
N THR A 200 -5.93 -4.29 -6.74
CA THR A 200 -4.83 -5.03 -6.12
C THR A 200 -3.59 -4.16 -5.95
N GLY A 201 -3.43 -3.12 -6.77
CA GLY A 201 -2.35 -2.13 -6.65
C GLY A 201 -2.34 -1.34 -5.35
N ILE A 202 -3.46 -1.30 -4.60
CA ILE A 202 -3.49 -0.71 -3.26
C ILE A 202 -2.55 -1.44 -2.29
N LEU A 203 -2.21 -2.72 -2.52
CA LEU A 203 -1.21 -3.45 -1.73
C LEU A 203 0.20 -2.86 -1.81
N ASP A 204 0.53 -2.10 -2.86
CA ASP A 204 1.87 -1.57 -3.04
C ASP A 204 2.19 -0.48 -2.01
N TYR A 205 1.17 0.15 -1.42
CA TYR A 205 1.30 1.12 -0.33
C TYR A 205 1.08 0.52 1.06
N ARG A 206 1.09 -0.81 1.21
CA ARG A 206 0.90 -1.48 2.52
C ARG A 206 1.82 -0.97 3.63
N TRP A 207 3.00 -0.47 3.28
CA TRP A 207 4.00 0.04 4.22
C TRP A 207 3.85 1.53 4.58
N ILE A 208 2.83 2.22 4.07
CA ILE A 208 2.56 3.62 4.46
C ILE A 208 2.37 3.77 5.99
N THR A 209 1.98 2.70 6.67
CA THR A 209 1.92 2.59 8.13
C THR A 209 3.27 2.86 8.81
N LYS A 210 4.38 2.41 8.21
CA LYS A 210 5.75 2.68 8.68
C LYS A 210 6.07 4.17 8.60
N VAL A 211 5.63 4.84 7.52
CA VAL A 211 5.81 6.30 7.35
C VAL A 211 5.00 7.07 8.40
N ALA A 212 3.74 6.68 8.62
CA ALA A 212 2.91 7.29 9.67
C ALA A 212 3.56 7.16 11.06
N ASN A 213 4.11 5.99 11.39
CA ASN A 213 4.83 5.78 12.65
C ASN A 213 6.09 6.67 12.75
N ALA A 214 6.85 6.82 11.68
CA ALA A 214 8.03 7.70 11.66
C ALA A 214 7.65 9.15 11.98
N VAL A 215 6.55 9.64 11.38
CA VAL A 215 6.00 10.97 11.68
C VAL A 215 5.56 11.06 13.14
N SER A 216 4.84 10.05 13.67
CA SER A 216 4.46 10.02 15.09
C SER A 216 5.66 10.07 16.04
N ILE A 217 6.74 9.35 15.73
CA ILE A 217 8.00 9.38 16.51
C ILE A 217 8.60 10.79 16.48
N MET A 218 8.71 11.41 15.30
CA MET A 218 9.28 12.76 15.17
C MET A 218 8.42 13.82 15.85
N ARG A 219 7.08 13.72 15.77
CA ARG A 219 6.13 14.55 16.51
C ARG A 219 6.32 14.42 18.02
N ALA A 220 6.37 13.19 18.52
CA ALA A 220 6.55 12.92 19.96
C ALA A 220 7.91 13.41 20.48
N ALA A 221 8.96 13.30 19.67
CA ALA A 221 10.29 13.83 19.99
C ALA A 221 10.38 15.37 19.93
N ASN A 222 9.36 16.05 19.39
CA ASN A 222 9.35 17.49 19.14
C ASN A 222 10.64 17.97 18.45
N THR A 223 11.08 17.24 17.44
CA THR A 223 12.38 17.45 16.80
C THR A 223 12.33 18.59 15.77
N THR A 224 13.35 19.43 15.73
CA THR A 224 13.39 20.58 14.79
C THR A 224 13.49 20.18 13.32
N GLN A 225 13.93 18.95 13.04
CA GLN A 225 14.03 18.37 11.70
C GLN A 225 12.67 18.07 11.07
N TRP A 226 11.60 18.00 11.86
CA TRP A 226 10.22 17.86 11.41
C TRP A 226 9.45 19.12 11.78
N SER A 227 9.38 20.07 10.84
CA SER A 227 8.77 21.38 11.10
C SER A 227 7.25 21.33 11.04
N ALA A 228 6.58 22.35 11.58
CA ALA A 228 5.13 22.52 11.42
C ALA A 228 4.69 22.61 9.95
N ALA A 229 5.57 23.13 9.07
CA ALA A 229 5.30 23.19 7.63
C ALA A 229 5.33 21.80 6.98
N ASP A 230 6.31 20.96 7.34
CA ASP A 230 6.38 19.57 6.89
C ASP A 230 5.15 18.78 7.36
N ASP A 231 4.79 18.98 8.62
CA ASP A 231 3.64 18.32 9.23
C ASP A 231 2.34 18.70 8.52
N SER A 232 2.13 19.99 8.28
CA SER A 232 0.97 20.49 7.54
C SER A 232 0.91 19.94 6.12
N ALA A 233 2.02 19.99 5.38
CA ALA A 233 2.08 19.49 4.00
C ALA A 233 1.79 17.99 3.91
N PHE A 234 2.36 17.18 4.80
CA PHE A 234 2.11 15.74 4.82
C PHE A 234 0.68 15.40 5.26
N ASN A 235 0.11 16.15 6.21
CA ASN A 235 -1.30 16.01 6.58
C ASN A 235 -2.24 16.33 5.40
N VAL A 236 -1.93 17.35 4.60
CA VAL A 236 -2.70 17.67 3.38
C VAL A 236 -2.64 16.52 2.38
N TRP A 237 -1.44 16.00 2.09
CA TRP A 237 -1.28 14.84 1.21
C TRP A 237 -2.08 13.62 1.74
N GLY A 238 -2.00 13.37 3.05
CA GLY A 238 -2.73 12.28 3.69
C GLY A 238 -4.24 12.40 3.57
N LYS A 239 -4.80 13.60 3.77
CA LYS A 239 -6.24 13.85 3.59
C LYS A 239 -6.69 13.62 2.14
N GLN A 240 -5.87 14.03 1.17
CA GLN A 240 -6.14 13.78 -0.25
C GLN A 240 -6.12 12.28 -0.57
N TYR A 241 -5.15 11.55 -0.01
CA TYR A 241 -5.04 10.10 -0.21
C TYR A 241 -6.21 9.35 0.43
N ILE A 242 -6.60 9.70 1.66
CA ILE A 242 -7.79 9.14 2.33
C ILE A 242 -9.02 9.38 1.46
N ASN A 243 -9.23 10.60 0.97
CA ASN A 243 -10.37 10.92 0.12
C ASN A 243 -10.39 10.07 -1.14
N TRP A 244 -9.27 9.95 -1.87
CA TRP A 244 -9.19 9.09 -3.04
C TRP A 244 -9.44 7.62 -2.69
N LEU A 245 -8.84 7.12 -1.61
CA LEU A 245 -8.97 5.73 -1.16
C LEU A 245 -10.42 5.38 -0.82
N THR A 246 -11.19 6.31 -0.23
CA THR A 246 -12.59 6.06 0.17
C THR A 246 -13.63 6.40 -0.88
N THR A 247 -13.27 7.08 -1.97
CA THR A 247 -14.24 7.54 -2.99
C THR A 247 -13.99 6.96 -4.38
N SER A 248 -12.77 6.51 -4.68
CA SER A 248 -12.44 5.93 -5.98
C SER A 248 -13.05 4.55 -6.18
N SER A 249 -13.30 4.17 -7.44
CA SER A 249 -13.76 2.83 -7.80
C SER A 249 -12.76 1.75 -7.37
N LEU A 250 -11.45 1.99 -7.55
CA LEU A 250 -10.39 1.07 -7.11
C LEU A 250 -10.35 0.92 -5.59
N GLY A 251 -10.48 2.03 -4.86
CA GLY A 251 -10.58 2.03 -3.40
C GLY A 251 -11.77 1.22 -2.89
N ASN A 252 -12.95 1.43 -3.46
CA ASN A 252 -14.17 0.68 -3.12
C ASN A 252 -14.05 -0.82 -3.42
N GLN A 253 -13.38 -1.20 -4.51
CA GLN A 253 -13.10 -2.60 -4.81
C GLN A 253 -12.16 -3.23 -3.77
N ALA A 254 -11.10 -2.53 -3.37
CA ALA A 254 -10.19 -3.02 -2.33
C ALA A 254 -10.84 -3.08 -0.95
N TYR A 255 -11.73 -2.12 -0.63
CA TYR A 255 -12.51 -2.13 0.61
C TYR A 255 -13.42 -3.35 0.73
N THR A 256 -14.02 -3.78 -0.38
CA THR A 256 -14.93 -4.94 -0.40
C THR A 256 -14.21 -6.29 -0.56
N ALA A 257 -12.88 -6.28 -0.77
CA ALA A 257 -12.10 -7.51 -0.84
C ALA A 257 -12.12 -8.26 0.50
N THR A 258 -12.41 -9.55 0.47
CA THR A 258 -12.59 -10.38 1.68
C THR A 258 -11.31 -11.08 2.13
N ASN A 259 -10.27 -11.10 1.30
CA ASN A 259 -8.96 -11.69 1.59
C ASN A 259 -7.96 -10.64 2.10
N ASN A 260 -6.67 -10.96 2.09
CA ASN A 260 -5.58 -10.07 2.51
C ASN A 260 -5.64 -8.64 1.94
N HIS A 261 -6.20 -8.42 0.74
CA HIS A 261 -6.35 -7.08 0.18
C HIS A 261 -7.21 -6.16 1.05
N GLY A 262 -8.35 -6.66 1.53
CA GLY A 262 -9.19 -5.92 2.47
C GLY A 262 -8.48 -5.73 3.81
N THR A 263 -7.64 -6.69 4.20
CA THR A 263 -6.80 -6.58 5.39
C THR A 263 -5.85 -5.38 5.27
N PHE A 264 -5.10 -5.29 4.17
CA PHE A 264 -4.15 -4.19 3.96
C PHE A 264 -4.82 -2.85 3.63
N TYR A 265 -6.00 -2.84 3.03
CA TYR A 265 -6.75 -1.60 2.77
C TYR A 265 -7.03 -0.84 4.08
N ILE A 266 -7.57 -1.52 5.09
CA ILE A 266 -7.91 -0.85 6.35
C ILE A 266 -6.64 -0.45 7.13
N ASN A 267 -5.54 -1.21 7.02
CA ASN A 267 -4.27 -0.83 7.65
C ASN A 267 -3.82 0.56 7.17
N GLN A 268 -3.93 0.79 5.86
CA GLN A 268 -3.59 2.06 5.24
C GLN A 268 -4.59 3.15 5.67
N LEU A 269 -5.89 2.86 5.59
CA LEU A 269 -6.94 3.82 5.95
C LEU A 269 -6.84 4.26 7.43
N ALA A 270 -6.72 3.31 8.36
CA ALA A 270 -6.65 3.60 9.79
C ALA A 270 -5.37 4.38 10.15
N ALA A 271 -4.21 3.97 9.61
CA ALA A 271 -2.96 4.67 9.85
C ALA A 271 -2.99 6.11 9.34
N MET A 272 -3.51 6.32 8.13
CA MET A 272 -3.58 7.65 7.54
C MET A 272 -4.60 8.52 8.27
N ARG A 273 -5.77 7.99 8.65
CA ARG A 273 -6.76 8.70 9.48
C ARG A 273 -6.18 9.13 10.82
N TYR A 274 -5.47 8.24 11.51
CA TYR A 274 -4.75 8.58 12.74
C TYR A 274 -3.73 9.69 12.53
N MET A 275 -2.91 9.56 11.48
CA MET A 275 -1.86 10.52 11.16
C MET A 275 -2.43 11.93 10.95
N VAL A 276 -3.59 12.06 10.29
CA VAL A 276 -4.25 13.36 10.05
C VAL A 276 -5.15 13.86 11.19
N GLY A 277 -5.18 13.15 12.33
CA GLY A 277 -5.96 13.50 13.51
C GLY A 277 -7.43 13.05 13.50
N ASP A 278 -7.85 12.27 12.51
CA ASP A 278 -9.19 11.65 12.46
C ASP A 278 -9.22 10.36 13.29
N LEU A 279 -9.12 10.52 14.62
CA LEU A 279 -9.04 9.40 15.56
C LEU A 279 -10.32 8.55 15.54
N GLN A 280 -11.49 9.20 15.50
CA GLN A 280 -12.77 8.50 15.44
C GLN A 280 -12.91 7.71 14.14
N GLY A 281 -12.55 8.30 13.00
CA GLY A 281 -12.60 7.60 11.72
C GLY A 281 -11.62 6.44 11.67
N ALA A 282 -10.44 6.55 12.29
CA ALA A 282 -9.49 5.45 12.40
C ALA A 282 -10.06 4.30 13.26
N ALA A 283 -10.62 4.63 14.43
CA ALA A 283 -11.27 3.66 15.31
C ALA A 283 -12.44 2.95 14.62
N ASN A 284 -13.30 3.69 13.91
CA ASN A 284 -14.42 3.13 13.14
C ASN A 284 -13.95 2.17 12.05
N ALA A 285 -12.87 2.51 11.32
CA ALA A 285 -12.32 1.64 10.28
C ALA A 285 -11.81 0.32 10.85
N LEU A 286 -11.13 0.37 12.01
CA LEU A 286 -10.67 -0.83 12.70
C LEU A 286 -11.83 -1.67 13.25
N ALA A 287 -12.79 -1.04 13.93
CA ALA A 287 -13.97 -1.73 14.45
C ALA A 287 -14.74 -2.44 13.33
N GLY A 288 -14.97 -1.75 12.20
CA GLY A 288 -15.66 -2.30 11.03
C GLY A 288 -14.93 -3.51 10.40
N TYR A 289 -13.60 -3.57 10.48
CA TYR A 289 -12.87 -4.77 10.07
C TYR A 289 -13.11 -5.95 11.00
N PHE A 290 -12.92 -5.76 12.32
CA PHE A 290 -13.02 -6.83 13.30
C PHE A 290 -14.46 -7.35 13.43
N SER A 291 -15.46 -6.49 13.21
CA SER A 291 -16.87 -6.89 13.11
C SER A 291 -17.28 -7.37 11.71
N GLY A 292 -16.38 -7.34 10.73
CA GLY A 292 -16.66 -7.58 9.32
C GLY A 292 -15.82 -8.72 8.75
N ILE A 293 -15.01 -8.41 7.73
CA ILE A 293 -14.27 -9.41 6.95
C ILE A 293 -13.32 -10.28 7.79
N TYR A 294 -12.82 -9.78 8.93
CA TYR A 294 -11.94 -10.52 9.84
C TYR A 294 -12.53 -11.88 10.24
N LEU A 295 -13.84 -11.92 10.53
CA LEU A 295 -14.54 -13.11 11.02
C LEU A 295 -14.53 -14.28 10.02
N ASN A 296 -14.30 -13.99 8.73
CA ASN A 296 -14.23 -14.99 7.67
C ASN A 296 -12.81 -15.18 7.11
N GLN A 297 -11.83 -14.41 7.57
CA GLN A 297 -10.45 -14.50 7.12
C GLN A 297 -9.61 -15.51 7.90
N ILE A 298 -9.95 -15.74 9.17
CA ILE A 298 -9.30 -16.73 10.02
C ILE A 298 -10.37 -17.50 10.81
N LEU A 299 -10.44 -18.81 10.57
CA LEU A 299 -11.37 -19.69 11.26
C LEU A 299 -10.87 -19.99 12.69
N ALA A 300 -11.74 -20.58 13.51
CA ALA A 300 -11.37 -21.03 14.86
C ALA A 300 -10.21 -22.03 14.89
N SER A 301 -9.99 -22.77 13.78
CA SER A 301 -8.84 -23.67 13.61
C SER A 301 -7.52 -22.95 13.32
N GLY A 302 -7.54 -21.63 13.07
CA GLY A 302 -6.42 -20.85 12.54
C GLY A 302 -6.31 -20.87 11.01
N GLU A 303 -7.15 -21.65 10.33
CA GLU A 303 -7.17 -21.76 8.87
C GLU A 303 -7.61 -20.46 8.21
N GLN A 304 -7.01 -20.13 7.05
CA GLN A 304 -7.34 -18.93 6.27
C GLN A 304 -7.82 -19.32 4.88
N PRO A 305 -9.11 -19.65 4.69
CA PRO A 305 -9.59 -20.36 3.50
C PRO A 305 -9.28 -19.65 2.18
N LEU A 306 -9.41 -18.32 2.15
CA LEU A 306 -9.15 -17.51 0.95
C LEU A 306 -7.67 -17.43 0.57
N GLU A 307 -6.78 -17.69 1.52
CA GLU A 307 -5.32 -17.73 1.32
C GLU A 307 -4.84 -19.15 1.02
N SER A 308 -5.51 -20.17 1.55
CA SER A 308 -5.17 -21.58 1.35
C SER A 308 -5.48 -22.09 -0.06
N VAL A 309 -6.44 -21.48 -0.76
CA VAL A 309 -6.78 -21.84 -2.16
C VAL A 309 -5.79 -21.25 -3.18
N ARG A 310 -4.78 -20.50 -2.73
CA ARG A 310 -3.83 -19.80 -3.60
C ARG A 310 -2.71 -20.74 -4.05
N ALA A 311 -2.09 -20.41 -5.18
CA ALA A 311 -0.99 -21.22 -5.73
C ALA A 311 0.24 -21.33 -4.80
N ALA A 312 0.41 -20.39 -3.87
CA ALA A 312 1.45 -20.39 -2.85
C ALA A 312 0.83 -20.18 -1.45
N PRO A 313 0.12 -21.19 -0.90
CA PRO A 313 -0.76 -21.00 0.26
C PRO A 313 0.00 -20.52 1.50
N ASN A 314 1.15 -21.13 1.80
CA ASN A 314 1.99 -20.75 2.94
C ASN A 314 2.42 -19.28 2.89
N HIS A 315 2.72 -18.75 1.70
CA HIS A 315 3.07 -17.35 1.52
C HIS A 315 1.87 -16.45 1.83
N TYR A 316 0.70 -16.72 1.25
CA TYR A 316 -0.48 -15.90 1.43
C TYR A 316 -1.02 -15.93 2.86
N GLN A 317 -0.98 -17.10 3.52
CA GLN A 317 -1.34 -17.23 4.93
C GLN A 317 -0.42 -16.38 5.82
N ALA A 318 0.90 -16.45 5.62
CA ALA A 318 1.86 -15.63 6.36
C ALA A 318 1.66 -14.13 6.07
N PHE A 319 1.41 -13.79 4.81
CA PHE A 319 1.23 -12.41 4.36
C PHE A 319 -0.04 -11.76 4.93
N ASN A 320 -1.13 -12.53 5.07
CA ASN A 320 -2.34 -12.04 5.71
C ASN A 320 -2.19 -11.95 7.24
N ILE A 321 -1.46 -12.89 7.88
CA ILE A 321 -1.12 -12.78 9.31
C ILE A 321 -0.28 -11.53 9.58
N GLU A 322 0.70 -11.22 8.73
CA GLU A 322 1.48 -9.97 8.81
C GLU A 322 0.54 -8.75 8.82
N ALA A 323 -0.42 -8.72 7.90
CA ALA A 323 -1.42 -7.67 7.81
C ALA A 323 -2.29 -7.57 9.09
N MET A 324 -2.68 -8.70 9.67
CA MET A 324 -3.45 -8.77 10.92
C MET A 324 -2.63 -8.30 12.14
N LEU A 325 -1.34 -8.63 12.22
CA LEU A 325 -0.48 -8.23 13.33
C LEU A 325 -0.23 -6.72 13.34
N VAL A 326 -0.03 -6.11 12.17
CA VAL A 326 0.08 -4.64 12.04
C VAL A 326 -1.15 -3.94 12.66
N ARG A 327 -2.35 -4.51 12.49
CA ARG A 327 -3.59 -3.96 13.09
C ARG A 327 -3.62 -4.08 14.60
N ALA A 328 -3.21 -5.23 15.15
CA ALA A 328 -3.22 -5.44 16.60
C ALA A 328 -2.38 -4.38 17.31
N ILE A 329 -1.22 -4.04 16.73
CA ILE A 329 -0.33 -3.00 17.24
C ILE A 329 -0.98 -1.61 17.11
N GLN A 330 -1.57 -1.29 15.95
CA GLN A 330 -2.27 -0.01 15.75
C GLN A 330 -3.42 0.15 16.75
N MET A 331 -4.27 -0.87 16.91
CA MET A 331 -5.41 -0.86 17.83
C MET A 331 -4.99 -0.63 19.28
N LEU A 332 -3.90 -1.25 19.72
CA LEU A 332 -3.34 -1.04 21.06
C LEU A 332 -2.89 0.41 21.27
N SER A 333 -2.26 1.02 20.26
CA SER A 333 -1.87 2.44 20.32
C SER A 333 -3.08 3.38 20.44
N PHE A 334 -4.21 3.07 19.79
CA PHE A 334 -5.44 3.86 19.94
C PHE A 334 -6.07 3.72 21.32
N LEU A 335 -6.13 2.49 21.84
CA LEU A 335 -6.68 2.24 23.18
C LEU A 335 -5.89 3.01 24.24
N LEU A 336 -4.55 3.08 24.12
CA LEU A 336 -3.68 3.86 25.00
C LEU A 336 -3.80 5.38 24.81
N ALA A 337 -4.20 5.85 23.63
CA ALA A 337 -4.38 7.28 23.35
C ALA A 337 -5.75 7.81 23.80
N LEU A 338 -6.71 6.93 24.05
CA LEU A 338 -8.08 7.27 24.51
C LEU A 338 -8.25 7.13 26.04
N THR A 339 -7.23 6.65 26.75
CA THR A 339 -7.18 6.49 28.21
C THR A 339 -6.18 7.46 28.83
#